data_AF-A0A939C641-F1
#
_entry.id   AF-A0A939C641-F1
#
_cell.length_a   1.000
_cell.length_b   1.000
_cell.length_c   1.000
_cell.angle_alpha   90.00
_cell.angle_beta   90.00
_cell.angle_gamma   90.00
#
_symmetry.space_group_name_H-M   'P 1'
#
loop_
_entity.id
_entity.type
_entity.pdbx_description
1 polymer ?
#
loop_
_entity_poly.entity_id
_entity_poly.type
_entity_poly.pdbx_seq_one_letter_code
_entity_poly.pdbx_strand_id
1 'polypeptide(L)' 'MPKTALPKKTSSFINKNQLIKLRSKAKRAGVWFRALPRIDRVLVDLTIRVASSIRSATLAKNILAVTK' A
#
# COMPACT_ATOMS: atom_id res chain seq x y z
N MET A 1 -28.50 -21.87 -1.31
CA MET A 1 -27.18 -21.64 -1.96
C MET A 1 -26.55 -20.39 -1.34
N PRO A 2 -25.45 -20.47 -0.56
CA PRO A 2 -24.82 -19.26 -0.05
C PRO A 2 -24.08 -18.54 -1.19
N LYS A 3 -24.37 -17.24 -1.34
CA LYS A 3 -23.78 -16.34 -2.34
C LYS A 3 -22.26 -16.31 -2.15
N THR A 4 -21.52 -16.83 -3.12
CA THR A 4 -20.05 -16.72 -3.20
C THR A 4 -19.69 -15.24 -3.16
N ALA A 5 -19.05 -14.81 -2.08
CA ALA A 5 -18.56 -13.45 -1.92
C ALA A 5 -17.52 -13.18 -3.01
N LEU A 6 -17.92 -12.39 -4.02
CA LEU A 6 -17.03 -11.91 -5.08
C LEU A 6 -15.76 -11.30 -4.45
N PRO A 7 -14.56 -11.64 -4.96
CA PRO A 7 -13.32 -11.04 -4.47
C PRO A 7 -13.43 -9.53 -4.65
N LYS A 8 -13.37 -8.78 -3.54
CA LYS A 8 -13.37 -7.31 -3.53
C LYS A 8 -12.30 -6.85 -4.51
N LYS A 9 -12.75 -6.39 -5.68
CA LYS A 9 -11.92 -5.82 -6.74
C LYS A 9 -11.26 -4.59 -6.14
N THR A 10 -10.03 -4.73 -5.66
CA THR A 10 -9.21 -3.59 -5.26
C THR A 10 -8.99 -2.78 -6.52
N SER A 11 -9.64 -1.62 -6.60
CA SER A 11 -9.35 -0.62 -7.62
C SER A 11 -7.83 -0.54 -7.76
N SER A 12 -7.33 -0.64 -8.98
CA SER A 12 -5.91 -0.61 -9.37
C SER A 12 -5.16 0.69 -8.97
N PHE A 13 -5.81 1.54 -8.18
CA PHE A 13 -5.40 2.86 -7.80
C PHE A 13 -5.44 2.96 -6.27
N ILE A 14 -4.28 3.23 -5.68
CA ILE A 14 -4.18 3.58 -4.26
C ILE A 14 -4.16 5.09 -4.18
N ASN A 15 -5.16 5.66 -3.51
CA ASN A 15 -5.21 7.09 -3.22
C ASN A 15 -4.20 7.43 -2.11
N LYS A 16 -3.66 8.65 -2.13
CA LYS A 16 -2.69 9.15 -1.14
C LYS A 16 -3.13 8.90 0.31
N ASN A 17 -4.41 9.14 0.65
CA ASN A 17 -4.94 8.89 1.99
C ASN A 17 -4.90 7.41 2.40
N GLN A 18 -5.14 6.49 1.47
CA GLN A 18 -5.01 5.06 1.74
C GLN A 18 -3.55 4.66 1.95
N LEU A 19 -2.63 5.21 1.16
CA LEU A 19 -1.19 4.99 1.29
C LEU A 19 -0.66 5.46 2.65
N ILE A 20 -1.11 6.65 3.10
CA ILE A 20 -0.78 7.19 4.43
C ILE A 20 -1.31 6.28 5.53
N LYS A 21 -2.57 5.81 5.44
CA LYS A 21 -3.16 4.89 6.42
C LYS A 21 -2.39 3.57 6.50
N LEU A 22 -2.00 3.01 5.35
CA LEU A 22 -1.21 1.77 5.27
C LEU A 22 0.18 1.96 5.89
N ARG A 23 0.87 3.04 5.55
CA ARG A 23 2.16 3.40 6.17
C ARG A 23 2.02 3.51 7.69
N SER A 24 1.00 4.22 8.19
CA SER A 24 0.77 4.37 9.63
C SER A 24 0.46 3.04 10.31
N LYS A 25 -0.27 2.14 9.65
CA LYS A 25 -0.53 0.79 10.17
C LYS A 25 0.75 -0.05 10.23
N ALA A 26 1.54 -0.06 9.16
CA ALA A 26 2.81 -0.78 9.10
C ALA A 26 3.84 -0.23 10.09
N LYS A 27 3.87 1.09 10.33
CA LYS A 27 4.71 1.72 11.36
C LYS A 27 4.28 1.28 12.76
N ARG A 28 2.98 1.30 13.08
CA ARG A 28 2.45 0.83 14.37
C ARG A 28 2.73 -0.64 14.64
N ALA A 29 2.69 -1.47 13.60
CA ALA A 29 3.02 -2.89 13.71
C ALA A 29 4.54 -3.17 13.78
N GLY A 30 5.40 -2.15 13.67
CA GLY A 30 6.87 -2.32 13.62
C GLY A 30 7.40 -2.97 12.32
N VAL A 31 6.51 -3.54 11.50
CA VAL A 31 6.81 -4.19 10.23
C VAL A 31 7.45 -3.22 9.23
N TRP A 32 7.10 -1.93 9.29
CA TRP A 32 7.68 -0.91 8.41
C TRP A 32 9.21 -0.84 8.42
N PHE A 33 9.83 -1.08 9.57
CA PHE A 33 11.27 -0.99 9.73
C PHE A 33 11.97 -2.35 9.54
N ARG A 34 11.22 -3.45 9.70
CA ARG A 34 11.72 -4.82 9.54
C ARG A 34 11.59 -5.36 8.11
N ALA A 35 10.47 -5.07 7.44
CA ALA A 35 10.14 -5.64 6.13
C ALA A 35 10.63 -4.79 4.95
N LEU A 36 10.78 -3.47 5.12
CA LEU A 36 11.29 -2.60 4.05
C LEU A 36 12.75 -2.18 4.28
N PRO A 37 13.64 -2.39 3.29
CA PRO A 37 14.95 -1.76 3.30
C PRO A 37 14.83 -0.23 3.24
N ARG A 38 15.93 0.47 3.53
CA ARG A 38 15.97 1.95 3.56
C ARG A 38 15.47 2.57 2.26
N ILE A 39 15.87 2.00 1.11
CA ILE A 39 15.51 2.51 -0.22
C ILE A 39 14.00 2.43 -0.49
N ASP A 40 13.36 1.32 -0.16
CA ASP A 40 11.92 1.14 -0.39
C ASP A 40 11.10 2.09 0.49
N ARG A 41 11.55 2.36 1.72
CA ARG A 41 10.91 3.35 2.59
C ARG A 41 10.98 4.75 1.98
N VAL A 42 12.12 5.14 1.41
CA VAL A 42 12.29 6.43 0.74
C VAL A 42 11.39 6.52 -0.49
N LEU A 43 11.28 5.44 -1.28
CA LEU A 43 10.38 5.39 -2.43
C LEU A 43 8.91 5.57 -2.03
N VAL A 44 8.46 4.93 -0.94
CA VAL A 44 7.09 5.13 -0.46
C VAL A 44 6.89 6.54 0.08
N ASP A 45 7.85 7.12 0.79
CA ASP A 45 7.76 8.51 1.27
C ASP A 45 7.72 9.50 0.09
N LEU A 46 8.55 9.29 -0.93
CA LEU A 46 8.53 10.07 -2.17
C LEU A 46 7.19 9.93 -2.89
N THR A 47 6.63 8.72 -2.94
CA THR A 47 5.31 8.46 -3.53
C THR A 47 4.21 9.19 -2.76
N ILE A 48 4.24 9.20 -1.43
CA ILE A 48 3.28 9.98 -0.62
C ILE A 48 3.45 11.49 -0.86
N ARG A 49 4.69 11.95 -1.05
CA ARG A 49 5.00 13.38 -1.20
C ARG A 49 4.62 13.91 -2.59
N VAL A 50 4.91 13.14 -3.64
CA VAL A 50 4.81 13.58 -5.04
C VAL A 50 3.57 13.03 -5.75
N ALA A 51 3.11 11.81 -5.44
CA ALA A 51 1.99 11.20 -6.15
C ALA A 51 0.65 11.50 -5.47
N SER A 52 -0.29 12.10 -6.23
CA SER A 52 -1.69 12.26 -5.84
C SER A 52 -2.44 10.91 -5.85
N SER A 53 -2.10 10.02 -6.80
CA SER A 53 -2.55 8.62 -6.83
C SER A 53 -1.52 7.73 -7.52
N ILE A 54 -1.39 6.48 -7.06
CA ILE A 54 -0.57 5.48 -7.74
C ILE A 54 -1.40 4.90 -8.89
N ARG A 55 -1.06 5.25 -10.14
CA ARG A 55 -1.72 4.74 -11.35
C ARG A 55 -1.24 3.37 -11.82
N SER A 56 -0.08 2.92 -11.34
CA SER A 56 0.46 1.61 -11.68
C SER A 56 -0.14 0.52 -10.79
N ALA A 57 -0.86 -0.41 -11.42
CA ALA A 57 -1.45 -1.57 -10.75
C ALA A 57 -0.40 -2.49 -10.10
N THR A 58 0.75 -2.65 -10.75
CA THR A 58 1.87 -3.48 -10.23
C THR A 58 2.49 -2.85 -8.99
N LEU A 59 2.72 -1.53 -9.01
CA LEU A 59 3.27 -0.80 -7.87
C LEU A 59 2.30 -0.83 -6.68
N ALA A 60 0.99 -0.67 -6.95
CA ALA A 60 -0.05 -0.79 -5.93
C ALA A 60 -0.06 -2.17 -5.27
N LYS A 61 0.05 -3.25 -6.04
CA LYS A 61 0.11 -4.63 -5.52
C LYS A 61 1.32 -4.85 -4.62
N ASN A 62 2.50 -4.41 -5.04
CA ASN A 62 3.73 -4.61 -4.28
C ASN A 62 3.67 -3.88 -2.93
N ILE A 63 3.15 -2.64 -2.92
CA ILE A 63 2.99 -1.88 -1.68
C ILE A 63 1.96 -2.53 -0.74
N LEU A 64 0.85 -3.04 -1.29
CA LEU A 64 -0.15 -3.74 -0.49
C LEU A 64 0.40 -5.02 0.15
N ALA A 65 1.22 -5.78 -0.58
CA ALA A 65 1.83 -7.02 -0.09
C ALA A 65 2.74 -6.79 1.12
N VAL A 66 3.44 -5.65 1.16
CA VAL A 66 4.33 -5.26 2.27
C VAL A 66 3.55 -4.86 3.54
N THR A 67 2.27 -4.51 3.40
CA THR A 67 1.42 -4.00 4.49
C THR A 67 0.41 -5.03 5.02
N LYS A 68 0.41 -6.24 4.47
CA LYS A 68 -0.44 -7.36 4.90
C LYS A 68 0.14 -8.08 6.11
#